data_AF-A0A520X8X2-F1
#
_entry.id   AF-A0A520X8X2-F1
#
_cell.length_a   1.000
_cell.length_b   1.000
_cell.length_c   1.000
_cell.angle_alpha   90.00
_cell.angle_beta   90.00
_cell.angle_gamma   90.00
#
_symmetry.space_group_name_H-M   'P 1'
#
loop_
_entity.id
_entity.type
_entity.pdbx_description
1 polymer ?
#
loop_
_entity_poly.entity_id
_entity_poly.type
_entity_poly.pdbx_seq_one_letter_code
_entity_poly.pdbx_strand_id
1 'polypeptide(L)'
;MDRYQYLIDLGRRLPEFPVELQTEENRIRGCQSQVWFVADEKDGRLEFRATSDAAIVSGLIALLLRLYSGRYPQDILDTPPDFVKALQLESHLSPTRSNGLSSMLAAIRRFAAEALEAA
;
A
#
# COMPACT_ATOMS: atom_id res chain seq x y z
N MET A 1 7.88 15.57 -15.50
CA MET A 1 8.86 14.51 -15.09
C MET A 1 9.00 14.43 -13.58
N ASP A 2 8.98 15.56 -12.87
CA ASP A 2 9.30 15.66 -11.43
C ASP A 2 8.44 14.80 -10.49
N ARG A 3 7.14 14.63 -10.79
CA ARG A 3 6.22 13.85 -9.95
C ARG A 3 6.52 12.35 -9.94
N TYR A 4 6.88 11.82 -11.10
CA TYR A 4 7.25 10.41 -11.27
C TYR A 4 8.54 10.12 -10.50
N GLN A 5 9.52 11.00 -10.65
CA GLN A 5 10.78 10.90 -9.92
C GLN A 5 10.55 10.99 -8.40
N TYR A 6 9.70 11.90 -7.95
CA TYR A 6 9.35 12.01 -6.53
C TYR A 6 8.74 10.71 -5.97
N LEU A 7 7.83 10.05 -6.70
CA LEU A 7 7.30 8.75 -6.29
C LEU A 7 8.39 7.69 -6.20
N ILE A 8 9.30 7.62 -7.19
CA ILE A 8 10.43 6.69 -7.16
C ILE A 8 11.29 6.95 -5.92
N ASP A 9 11.58 8.21 -5.62
CA ASP A 9 12.41 8.57 -4.47
C ASP A 9 11.72 8.28 -3.13
N LEU A 10 10.39 8.37 -3.07
CA LEU A 10 9.63 7.88 -1.91
C LEU A 10 9.77 6.36 -1.76
N GLY A 11 9.62 5.61 -2.86
CA GLY A 11 9.76 4.16 -2.86
C GLY A 11 11.14 3.70 -2.40
N ARG A 12 12.20 4.41 -2.78
CA ARG A 12 13.58 4.14 -2.34
C ARG A 12 13.83 4.34 -0.84
N ARG A 13 12.95 5.08 -0.16
CA ARG A 13 13.03 5.33 1.29
C ARG A 13 12.20 4.36 2.10
N LEU A 14 11.51 3.42 1.44
CA LEU A 14 10.83 2.35 2.15
C LEU A 14 11.84 1.54 2.96
N PRO A 15 11.47 1.10 4.17
CA PRO A 15 12.28 0.14 4.92
C PRO A 15 12.56 -1.11 4.09
N GLU A 16 13.67 -1.77 4.38
CA GLU A 16 13.98 -3.06 3.76
C GLU A 16 12.87 -4.07 4.06
N PHE A 17 12.41 -4.76 3.02
CA PHE A 17 11.39 -5.78 3.14
C PHE A 17 12.05 -7.16 3.21
N PRO A 18 11.86 -7.93 4.30
CA PRO A 18 12.48 -9.24 4.46
C PRO A 18 12.17 -10.18 3.29
N VAL A 19 13.19 -10.83 2.74
CA VAL A 19 13.04 -11.74 1.59
C VAL A 19 12.19 -12.96 1.97
N GLU A 20 12.23 -13.38 3.22
CA GLU A 20 11.45 -14.50 3.76
C GLU A 20 9.94 -14.21 3.73
N LEU A 21 9.56 -12.94 3.72
CA LEU A 21 8.15 -12.51 3.60
C LEU A 21 7.70 -12.38 2.14
N GLN A 22 8.60 -12.54 1.15
CA GLN A 22 8.26 -12.51 -0.27
C GLN A 22 7.68 -13.85 -0.77
N THR A 23 6.68 -14.36 -0.06
CA THR A 23 5.99 -15.63 -0.37
C THR A 23 4.76 -15.40 -1.26
N GLU A 24 4.25 -16.47 -1.88
CA GLU A 24 3.00 -16.40 -2.65
C GLU A 24 1.76 -16.09 -1.78
N GLU A 25 1.82 -16.38 -0.48
CA GLU A 25 0.77 -16.08 0.49
C GLU A 25 0.64 -14.58 0.74
N ASN A 26 1.78 -13.88 0.83
CA ASN A 26 1.83 -12.43 1.02
C ASN A 26 1.66 -11.64 -0.29
N ARG A 27 1.42 -12.32 -1.42
CA ARG A 27 1.38 -11.70 -2.74
C ARG A 27 0.00 -11.10 -3.02
N ILE A 28 -0.02 -9.81 -3.34
CA ILE A 28 -1.22 -9.13 -3.82
C ILE A 28 -1.46 -9.49 -5.29
N ARG A 29 -2.59 -10.17 -5.56
CA ARG A 29 -3.04 -10.49 -6.92
C ARG A 29 -3.71 -9.26 -7.56
N GLY A 30 -3.68 -9.19 -8.90
CA GLY A 30 -4.28 -8.09 -9.67
C GLY A 30 -3.32 -6.95 -10.00
N CYS A 31 -2.09 -6.99 -9.49
CA CYS A 31 -1.00 -6.12 -9.94
C CYS A 31 -0.26 -6.78 -11.12
N GLN A 32 0.15 -5.99 -12.12
CA GLN A 32 1.06 -6.47 -13.17
C GLN A 32 2.48 -6.65 -12.65
N SER A 33 2.92 -5.74 -11.77
CA SER A 33 4.13 -5.90 -10.96
C SER A 33 3.88 -6.84 -9.80
N GLN A 34 4.94 -7.44 -9.28
CA GLN A 34 4.88 -8.22 -8.06
C GLN A 34 4.76 -7.26 -6.89
N VAL A 35 3.83 -7.56 -5.98
CA VAL A 35 3.63 -6.80 -4.75
C VAL A 35 3.48 -7.81 -3.63
N TRP A 36 4.32 -7.67 -2.61
CA TRP A 36 4.20 -8.41 -1.35
C TRP A 36 3.74 -7.45 -0.27
N PHE A 37 2.80 -7.90 0.55
CA PHE A 37 2.14 -7.09 1.55
C PHE A 37 1.89 -7.94 2.80
N VAL A 38 2.29 -7.42 3.96
CA VAL A 38 2.10 -8.05 5.27
C VAL A 38 1.46 -7.02 6.19
N ALA A 39 0.51 -7.49 6.99
CA ALA A 39 -0.13 -6.72 8.04
C ALA A 39 0.15 -7.40 9.38
N ASP A 40 0.50 -6.59 10.38
CA ASP A 40 0.65 -7.00 11.77
C ASP A 40 -0.23 -6.10 12.63
N GLU A 41 -0.79 -6.63 13.71
CA GLU A 41 -1.48 -5.81 14.70
C GLU A 41 -0.63 -5.68 15.96
N LYS A 42 -0.49 -4.45 16.44
CA LYS A 42 0.25 -4.13 17.66
C LYS A 42 -0.46 -3.03 18.44
N ASP A 43 -0.79 -3.30 19.69
CA ASP A 43 -1.47 -2.34 20.59
C ASP A 43 -2.77 -1.76 19.97
N GLY A 44 -3.52 -2.61 19.27
CA GLY A 44 -4.75 -2.25 18.55
C GLY A 44 -4.53 -1.48 17.24
N ARG A 45 -3.28 -1.29 16.80
CA ARG A 45 -2.94 -0.57 15.56
C ARG A 45 -2.44 -1.54 14.51
N LEU A 46 -2.80 -1.28 13.26
CA LEU A 46 -2.31 -2.06 12.12
C LEU A 46 -1.01 -1.46 11.57
N GLU A 47 0.05 -2.24 11.63
CA GLU A 47 1.32 -1.99 10.97
C GLU A 47 1.38 -2.74 9.65
N PHE A 48 1.86 -2.08 8.60
CA PHE A 48 1.84 -2.62 7.24
C PHE A 48 3.25 -2.54 6.67
N ARG A 49 3.68 -3.62 6.02
CA ARG A 49 4.95 -3.71 5.31
C ARG A 49 4.67 -4.19 3.90
N ALA A 50 5.25 -3.53 2.91
CA ALA A 50 5.06 -3.93 1.53
C ALA A 50 6.23 -3.53 0.65
N THR A 51 6.43 -4.29 -0.43
CA THR A 51 7.44 -4.03 -1.45
C THR A 51 6.94 -4.42 -2.83
N SER A 52 7.59 -3.91 -3.88
CA SER A 52 7.30 -4.26 -5.26
C SER A 52 8.56 -4.30 -6.12
N ASP A 53 8.57 -5.18 -7.13
CA ASP A 53 9.62 -5.20 -8.16
C ASP A 53 9.57 -3.99 -9.12
N ALA A 54 8.51 -3.18 -9.07
CA ALA A 54 8.38 -1.95 -9.84
C ALA A 54 8.62 -0.70 -8.99
N ALA A 55 9.56 0.15 -9.42
CA ALA A 55 9.94 1.38 -8.70
C ALA A 55 8.76 2.36 -8.50
N ILE A 56 7.88 2.51 -9.50
CA ILE A 56 6.70 3.37 -9.39
C ILE A 56 5.69 2.81 -8.40
N VAL A 57 5.50 1.50 -8.38
CA VAL A 57 4.57 0.85 -7.46
C VAL A 57 5.12 0.91 -6.03
N SER A 58 6.44 0.78 -5.85
CA SER A 58 7.10 1.06 -4.56
C SER A 58 6.84 2.50 -4.08
N GLY A 59 6.84 3.48 -4.98
CA GLY A 59 6.45 4.85 -4.65
C GLY A 59 5.00 4.99 -4.17
N LEU A 60 4.08 4.27 -4.80
CA LEU A 60 2.67 4.24 -4.39
C LEU A 60 2.48 3.52 -3.04
N ILE A 61 3.21 2.43 -2.81
CA ILE A 61 3.27 1.73 -1.53
C ILE A 61 3.71 2.71 -0.44
N ALA A 62 4.78 3.47 -0.65
CA ALA A 62 5.28 4.45 0.33
C ALA A 62 4.22 5.47 0.75
N LEU A 63 3.38 5.94 -0.19
CA LEU A 63 2.27 6.83 0.13
C LEU A 63 1.19 6.15 0.98
N LEU A 64 0.82 4.92 0.61
CA LEU A 64 -0.19 4.14 1.33
C LEU A 64 0.26 3.83 2.76
N LEU A 65 1.48 3.31 2.93
CA LEU A 65 2.02 2.98 4.25
C LEU A 65 2.10 4.23 5.14
N ARG A 66 2.51 5.37 4.58
CA ARG A 66 2.56 6.64 5.33
C ARG A 66 1.18 7.11 5.82
N LEU A 67 0.12 6.85 5.07
CA LEU A 67 -1.23 7.28 5.43
C LEU A 67 -1.90 6.31 6.42
N TYR A 68 -1.77 5.01 6.17
CA TYR A 68 -2.58 3.99 6.81
C TYR A 68 -1.84 3.14 7.87
N SER A 69 -0.51 3.07 7.83
CA SER A 69 0.22 2.25 8.81
C SER A 69 0.30 2.94 10.18
N GLY A 70 0.27 2.15 11.24
CA GLY A 70 0.29 2.60 12.64
C GLY A 70 -1.04 3.21 13.12
N ARG A 71 -2.14 2.95 12.40
CA ARG A 71 -3.47 3.50 12.68
C ARG A 71 -4.39 2.44 13.28
N TYR A 72 -5.39 2.88 14.03
CA TYR A 72 -6.45 1.97 14.46
C TYR A 72 -7.27 1.51 13.24
N PRO A 73 -7.81 0.28 13.27
CA PRO A 73 -8.65 -0.24 12.18
C PRO A 73 -9.79 0.71 11.78
N GLN A 74 -10.49 1.30 12.76
CA GLN A 74 -11.56 2.26 12.51
C GLN A 74 -11.05 3.52 11.78
N ASP A 75 -9.92 4.09 12.22
CA ASP A 75 -9.30 5.26 11.57
C ASP A 75 -8.96 4.97 10.09
N ILE A 76 -8.52 3.75 9.78
CA ILE A 76 -8.19 3.34 8.41
C ILE A 76 -9.45 3.32 7.54
N LEU A 77 -10.55 2.75 8.05
CA LEU A 77 -11.81 2.66 7.31
C LEU A 77 -12.44 4.04 7.08
N ASP A 78 -12.33 4.92 8.08
CA ASP A 78 -12.85 6.30 8.05
C ASP A 78 -11.96 7.27 7.26
N THR A 79 -10.76 6.85 6.87
CA THR A 79 -9.85 7.66 6.03
C THR A 79 -10.03 7.33 4.55
N PRO A 80 -10.78 8.15 3.77
CA PRO A 80 -10.92 7.95 2.35
C PRO A 80 -9.57 8.15 1.60
N PRO A 81 -9.37 7.49 0.45
CA PRO A 81 -8.14 7.59 -0.34
C PRO A 81 -8.09 8.90 -1.17
N ASP A 82 -8.47 10.04 -0.61
CA ASP A 82 -8.60 11.30 -1.34
C ASP A 82 -7.26 11.79 -1.94
N PHE A 83 -6.14 11.33 -1.37
CA PHE A 83 -4.80 11.60 -1.90
C PHE A 83 -4.63 11.10 -3.34
N VAL A 84 -5.35 10.07 -3.77
CA VAL A 84 -5.27 9.54 -5.14
C VAL A 84 -5.74 10.58 -6.15
N LYS A 85 -6.85 11.25 -5.84
CA LYS A 85 -7.40 12.36 -6.64
C LYS A 85 -6.60 13.64 -6.48
N ALA A 86 -6.25 14.01 -5.24
CA ALA A 86 -5.45 15.21 -4.95
C ALA A 86 -4.08 15.15 -5.65
N LEU A 87 -3.48 13.96 -5.71
CA LEU A 87 -2.24 13.73 -6.43
C LEU A 87 -2.46 13.40 -7.92
N GLN A 88 -3.66 13.58 -8.49
CA GLN A 88 -4.00 13.28 -9.89
C GLN A 88 -3.34 11.99 -10.41
N LEU A 89 -3.20 10.98 -9.55
CA LEU A 89 -2.38 9.80 -9.84
C LEU A 89 -3.05 9.00 -10.96
N GLU A 90 -4.37 8.90 -10.93
CA GLU A 90 -5.18 8.22 -11.94
C GLU A 90 -4.96 8.77 -13.35
N SER A 91 -4.82 10.09 -13.51
CA SER A 91 -4.63 10.74 -14.81
C SER A 91 -3.22 10.55 -15.38
N HIS A 92 -2.26 10.15 -14.54
CA HIS A 92 -0.87 10.01 -14.93
C HIS A 92 -0.40 8.56 -14.96
N LEU A 93 -1.06 7.66 -14.23
CA LEU A 93 -0.74 6.24 -14.20
C LEU A 93 -1.38 5.51 -15.39
N SER A 94 -0.72 4.48 -15.91
CA SER A 94 -1.35 3.56 -16.84
C SER A 94 -2.50 2.83 -16.12
N PRO A 95 -3.54 2.38 -16.84
CA PRO A 95 -4.67 1.64 -16.25
C PRO A 95 -4.22 0.50 -15.33
N THR A 96 -3.19 -0.23 -15.73
CA THR A 96 -2.65 -1.35 -14.97
C THR A 96 -2.04 -0.94 -13.62
N ARG A 97 -1.41 0.24 -13.54
CA ARG A 97 -0.84 0.76 -12.29
C ARG A 97 -1.92 1.30 -11.36
N SER A 98 -2.95 1.94 -11.91
CA SER A 98 -4.13 2.34 -11.14
C SER A 98 -4.84 1.13 -10.53
N ASN A 99 -4.97 0.04 -11.28
CA ASN A 99 -5.54 -1.22 -10.75
C ASN A 99 -4.72 -1.76 -9.58
N GLY A 100 -3.39 -1.77 -9.69
CA GLY A 100 -2.52 -2.21 -8.60
C GLY A 100 -2.67 -1.36 -7.33
N LEU A 101 -2.77 -0.04 -7.48
CA LEU A 101 -3.06 0.88 -6.36
C LEU A 101 -4.39 0.53 -5.68
N SER A 102 -5.45 0.31 -6.46
CA SER A 102 -6.76 -0.09 -5.94
C SER A 102 -6.71 -1.43 -5.22
N SER A 103 -5.97 -2.42 -5.74
CA SER A 103 -5.78 -3.72 -5.07
C SER A 103 -5.08 -3.59 -3.71
N MET A 104 -4.05 -2.75 -3.62
CA MET A 104 -3.34 -2.50 -2.35
C MET A 104 -4.24 -1.77 -1.34
N LEU A 105 -5.01 -0.79 -1.78
CA LEU A 105 -5.97 -0.09 -0.91
C LEU A 105 -7.08 -1.03 -0.41
N ALA A 106 -7.59 -1.90 -1.28
CA ALA A 106 -8.57 -2.90 -0.91
C ALA A 106 -8.01 -3.88 0.13
N ALA A 107 -6.75 -4.30 0.00
CA ALA A 107 -6.09 -5.14 0.99
C ALA A 107 -5.99 -4.45 2.36
N ILE A 108 -5.55 -3.19 2.41
CA ILE A 108 -5.49 -2.37 3.65
C ILE A 108 -6.86 -2.31 4.33
N ARG A 109 -7.91 -1.97 3.56
CA ARG A 109 -9.28 -1.87 4.10
C ARG A 109 -9.82 -3.21 4.57
N ARG A 110 -9.48 -4.30 3.88
CA ARG A 110 -9.85 -5.65 4.30
C ARG A 110 -9.23 -6.01 5.65
N PHE A 111 -7.92 -5.83 5.81
CA PHE A 111 -7.25 -6.08 7.09
C PHE A 111 -7.84 -5.23 8.23
N ALA A 112 -8.19 -3.97 7.96
CA ALA A 112 -8.87 -3.12 8.93
C ALA A 112 -10.26 -3.65 9.31
N ALA A 113 -11.07 -4.11 8.35
CA ALA A 113 -12.37 -4.70 8.65
C ALA A 113 -12.23 -6.00 9.46
N GLU A 114 -11.32 -6.89 9.06
CA GLU A 114 -11.07 -8.16 9.76
C GLU A 114 -10.61 -7.95 11.21
N ALA A 115 -9.74 -6.95 11.46
CA ALA A 115 -9.28 -6.61 12.80
C ALA A 115 -10.40 -6.07 13.71
N LEU A 116 -11.40 -5.37 13.17
CA LEU A 116 -12.57 -4.93 13.94
C LEU A 116 -13.52 -6.07 14.28
N GLU A 117 -13.64 -7.08 13.42
CA GLU A 117 -14.50 -8.25 13.68
C GLU A 117 -13.88 -9.22 14.70
N ALA A 118 -12.56 -9.20 14.85
CA ALA A 118 -11.82 -10.06 15.78
C ALA A 118 -11.71 -9.49 17.21
N ALA A 119 -12.07 -8.22 17.41
CA ALA A 119 -12.01 -7.50 18.69
C ALA A 119 -13.32 -7.60 19.49
#